data_AF-A0A4R8G497-F1
#
_entry.id   AF-A0A4R8G497-F1
#
_cell.length_a   1.000
_cell.length_b   1.000
_cell.length_c   1.000
_cell.angle_alpha   90.00
_cell.angle_beta   90.00
_cell.angle_gamma   90.00
#
_symmetry.space_group_name_H-M   'P 1'
#
loop_
_entity.id
_entity.type
_entity.pdbx_description
1 polymer ?
#
loop_
_entity_poly.entity_id
_entity_poly.type
_entity_poly.pdbx_seq_one_letter_code
_entity_poly.pdbx_strand_id
1 'polypeptide(L)'
;MSMIEEKNEKIFIKGSKFMYVWVTLAMVGFLIACIFLIIYGLKFNSKYSVLYLGGGLVFTPVMLYLNLWSLPGFIPGKVLFSIVPGEHGTVKANRREVPIKNIRNIDLVRNPLNLINDIVIETYDDKKVKIRTYNLLDDCDFQIIVDQFIFPYLTENARKVWDRKIDLDKLRKEDNYVRRDHKIE
;
A
#
# COMPACT_ATOMS: atom_id res chain seq x y z
N MET A 1 -14.18 11.56 -3.48
CA MET A 1 -13.39 10.95 -2.40
C MET A 1 -11.93 11.06 -2.78
N SER A 2 -11.24 12.06 -2.25
CA SER A 2 -9.80 12.20 -2.40
C SER A 2 -9.09 11.15 -1.55
N MET A 3 -7.88 10.74 -1.97
CA MET A 3 -7.02 9.85 -1.20
C MET A 3 -6.56 10.51 0.09
N ILE A 4 -6.28 11.81 0.03
CA ILE A 4 -5.88 12.65 1.16
C ILE A 4 -7.09 13.46 1.61
N GLU A 5 -7.43 13.41 2.88
CA GLU A 5 -8.45 14.26 3.51
C GLU A 5 -7.85 14.98 4.71
N GLU A 6 -7.88 16.32 4.69
CA GLU A 6 -7.41 17.15 5.79
C GLU A 6 -8.59 17.56 6.67
N LYS A 7 -8.49 17.30 7.98
CA LYS A 7 -9.52 17.67 8.96
C LYS A 7 -8.89 17.92 10.33
N ASN A 8 -9.14 19.11 10.89
CA ASN A 8 -8.66 19.53 12.21
C ASN A 8 -7.15 19.28 12.38
N GLU A 9 -6.34 19.76 11.44
CA GLU A 9 -4.87 19.60 11.42
C GLU A 9 -4.40 18.13 11.33
N LYS A 10 -5.31 17.18 11.10
CA LYS A 10 -4.99 15.78 10.84
C LYS A 10 -5.18 15.48 9.38
N ILE A 11 -4.25 14.71 8.83
CA ILE A 11 -4.26 14.26 7.44
C ILE A 11 -4.63 12.79 7.45
N PHE A 12 -5.77 12.46 6.86
CA PHE A 12 -6.25 11.09 6.74
C PHE A 12 -5.86 10.55 5.37
N ILE A 13 -5.11 9.46 5.37
CA ILE A 13 -4.70 8.76 4.16
C ILE A 13 -5.65 7.59 3.93
N LYS A 14 -6.44 7.68 2.88
CA LYS A 14 -7.37 6.64 2.42
C LYS A 14 -6.76 5.85 1.27
N GLY A 15 -7.40 4.75 0.90
CA GLY A 15 -7.04 4.04 -0.33
C GLY A 15 -7.31 4.87 -1.59
N SER A 16 -6.41 4.79 -2.56
CA SER A 16 -6.55 5.40 -3.89
C SER A 16 -7.69 4.72 -4.66
N LYS A 17 -8.58 5.53 -5.28
CA LYS A 17 -9.70 5.01 -6.10
C LYS A 17 -9.20 4.13 -7.25
N PHE A 18 -8.09 4.54 -7.86
CA PHE A 18 -7.46 3.79 -8.94
C PHE A 18 -7.07 2.39 -8.46
N MET A 19 -6.43 2.32 -7.30
CA MET A 19 -6.03 1.05 -6.68
C MET A 19 -7.24 0.19 -6.27
N TYR A 20 -8.35 0.79 -5.79
CA TYR A 20 -9.58 0.03 -5.57
C TYR A 20 -10.06 -0.67 -6.84
N VAL A 21 -10.08 0.04 -7.98
CA VAL A 21 -10.50 -0.55 -9.27
C VAL A 21 -9.52 -1.65 -9.69
N TRP A 22 -8.21 -1.40 -9.63
CA TRP A 22 -7.20 -2.38 -10.02
C TRP A 22 -7.22 -3.64 -9.18
N VAL A 23 -7.28 -3.50 -7.86
CA VAL A 23 -7.34 -4.66 -6.95
C VAL A 23 -8.65 -5.42 -7.20
N THR A 24 -9.79 -4.74 -7.40
CA THR A 24 -11.06 -5.41 -7.74
C THR A 24 -10.95 -6.20 -9.04
N LEU A 25 -10.42 -5.59 -10.10
CA LEU A 25 -10.25 -6.23 -11.40
C LEU A 25 -9.32 -7.44 -11.32
N ALA A 26 -8.21 -7.32 -10.59
CA ALA A 26 -7.31 -8.44 -10.37
C ALA A 26 -8.02 -9.58 -9.62
N MET A 27 -8.65 -9.29 -8.49
CA MET A 27 -9.29 -10.32 -7.65
C MET A 27 -10.42 -11.05 -8.37
N VAL A 28 -11.33 -10.30 -9.01
CA VAL A 28 -12.48 -10.86 -9.72
C VAL A 28 -12.04 -11.54 -11.02
N GLY A 29 -11.15 -10.90 -11.77
CA GLY A 29 -10.63 -11.41 -13.04
C GLY A 29 -9.91 -12.76 -12.87
N PHE A 30 -9.04 -12.89 -11.86
CA PHE A 30 -8.35 -14.15 -11.60
C PHE A 30 -9.30 -15.26 -11.15
N LEU A 31 -10.32 -14.96 -10.34
CA LEU A 31 -11.31 -15.96 -9.95
C LEU A 31 -12.14 -16.43 -11.15
N ILE A 32 -12.58 -15.50 -12.01
CA ILE A 32 -13.30 -15.83 -13.25
C ILE A 32 -12.42 -16.71 -14.15
N ALA A 33 -11.13 -16.37 -14.30
CA ALA A 33 -10.19 -17.16 -15.07
C ALA A 33 -10.04 -18.58 -14.51
N CYS A 34 -9.94 -18.73 -13.19
CA CYS A 34 -9.87 -20.05 -12.55
C CYS A 34 -11.14 -20.87 -12.81
N ILE A 35 -12.32 -20.28 -12.63
CA ILE A 35 -13.61 -20.94 -12.89
C ILE A 35 -13.71 -21.35 -14.37
N PHE A 36 -13.32 -20.46 -15.28
CA PHE A 36 -13.30 -20.72 -16.72
C PHE A 36 -12.42 -21.94 -17.04
N LEU A 37 -11.20 -22.00 -16.49
CA LEU A 37 -10.28 -23.12 -16.67
C LEU A 37 -10.87 -24.45 -16.16
N ILE A 38 -11.52 -24.43 -14.99
CA ILE A 38 -12.19 -25.62 -14.44
C ILE A 38 -13.32 -26.08 -15.36
N ILE A 39 -14.21 -25.17 -15.79
CA ILE A 39 -15.35 -25.51 -16.66
C ILE A 39 -14.87 -26.09 -17.99
N TYR A 40 -13.87 -25.48 -18.63
CA TYR A 40 -13.33 -25.98 -19.89
C TYR A 40 -12.53 -27.27 -19.73
N GLY A 41 -11.80 -27.42 -18.62
CA GLY A 41 -11.11 -28.66 -18.28
C GLY A 41 -12.06 -29.83 -18.07
N LEU A 42 -13.19 -29.62 -17.40
CA LEU A 42 -14.22 -30.64 -17.17
C LEU A 42 -14.94 -31.09 -18.45
N LYS A 43 -14.93 -30.29 -19.52
CA LYS A 43 -15.55 -30.66 -20.80
C LYS A 43 -14.74 -31.68 -21.59
N PHE A 44 -13.45 -31.85 -21.32
CA PHE A 44 -12.55 -32.76 -22.06
C PHE A 44 -12.53 -32.59 -23.60
N ASN A 45 -12.95 -31.43 -24.10
CA ASN A 45 -13.02 -31.14 -25.54
C ASN A 45 -11.69 -30.65 -26.14
N SER A 46 -10.68 -30.42 -25.32
CA SER A 46 -9.35 -29.96 -25.74
C SER A 46 -8.27 -30.95 -25.34
N LYS A 47 -7.21 -31.09 -26.14
CA LYS A 47 -5.99 -31.82 -25.75
C LYS A 47 -5.31 -31.25 -24.49
N TYR A 48 -5.65 -30.02 -24.11
CA TYR A 48 -5.15 -29.34 -22.92
C TYR A 48 -6.10 -29.41 -21.72
N SER A 49 -7.20 -30.18 -21.79
CA SER A 49 -8.24 -30.17 -20.74
C SER A 49 -7.72 -30.53 -19.35
N VAL A 50 -6.79 -31.49 -19.26
CA VAL A 50 -6.13 -31.86 -18.00
C VAL A 50 -5.31 -30.70 -17.44
N LEU A 51 -4.62 -29.95 -18.30
CA LEU A 51 -3.84 -28.77 -17.89
C LEU A 51 -4.75 -27.63 -17.43
N TYR A 52 -5.88 -27.40 -18.12
CA TYR A 52 -6.86 -26.40 -17.69
C TYR A 52 -7.47 -26.76 -16.33
N LEU A 53 -7.88 -28.02 -16.16
CA LEU A 53 -8.45 -28.49 -14.90
C LEU A 53 -7.43 -28.40 -13.76
N GLY A 54 -6.20 -28.87 -13.98
CA GLY A 54 -5.12 -28.80 -13.01
C GLY A 54 -4.78 -27.36 -12.63
N GLY A 55 -4.60 -26.47 -13.62
CA GLY A 55 -4.33 -25.06 -13.38
C GLY A 55 -5.47 -24.39 -12.59
N GLY A 56 -6.71 -24.60 -13.00
CA GLY A 56 -7.88 -24.08 -12.31
C GLY A 56 -7.97 -24.54 -10.85
N LEU A 57 -7.84 -25.84 -10.59
CA LEU A 57 -7.92 -26.40 -9.24
C LEU A 57 -6.75 -26.00 -8.32
N VAL A 58 -5.53 -25.86 -8.86
CA VAL A 58 -4.35 -25.46 -8.09
C VAL A 58 -4.36 -23.95 -7.79
N PHE A 59 -4.71 -23.11 -8.76
CA PHE A 59 -4.68 -21.66 -8.57
C PHE A 59 -5.88 -21.15 -7.77
N THR A 60 -7.05 -21.80 -7.85
CA THR A 60 -8.25 -21.38 -7.09
C THR A 60 -7.99 -21.18 -5.59
N PRO A 61 -7.46 -22.17 -4.82
CA PRO A 61 -7.22 -21.99 -3.39
C PRO A 61 -6.20 -20.89 -3.09
N VAL A 62 -5.17 -20.73 -3.94
CA VAL A 62 -4.18 -19.65 -3.80
C VAL A 62 -4.85 -18.29 -3.98
N MET A 63 -5.68 -18.12 -5.02
CA MET A 63 -6.38 -16.87 -5.29
C MET A 63 -7.41 -16.55 -4.21
N LEU A 64 -8.15 -17.56 -3.71
CA LEU A 64 -9.06 -17.38 -2.58
C LEU A 64 -8.33 -16.91 -1.33
N TYR A 65 -7.18 -17.53 -1.01
CA TYR A 65 -6.35 -17.12 0.12
C TYR A 65 -5.91 -15.66 0.01
N LEU A 66 -5.35 -15.24 -1.14
CA LEU A 66 -4.93 -13.85 -1.37
C LEU A 66 -6.09 -12.86 -1.30
N ASN A 67 -7.26 -13.26 -1.83
CA ASN A 67 -8.47 -12.45 -1.82
C ASN A 67 -8.95 -12.20 -0.38
N LEU A 68 -8.97 -13.24 0.47
CA LEU A 68 -9.38 -13.14 1.87
C LEU A 68 -8.55 -12.13 2.65
N TRP A 69 -7.23 -12.07 2.40
CA TRP A 69 -6.35 -11.08 3.02
C TRP A 69 -6.64 -9.65 2.59
N SER A 70 -7.13 -9.46 1.37
CA SER A 70 -7.44 -8.15 0.78
C SER A 70 -8.82 -7.62 1.18
N LEU A 71 -9.75 -8.50 1.59
CA LEU A 71 -11.14 -8.15 1.92
C LEU A 71 -11.30 -6.95 2.88
N PRO A 72 -10.53 -6.82 3.98
CA PRO A 72 -10.72 -5.68 4.88
C PRO A 72 -10.41 -4.33 4.23
N GLY A 73 -9.67 -4.31 3.11
CA GLY A 73 -9.41 -3.12 2.30
C GLY A 73 -10.66 -2.57 1.63
N PHE A 74 -11.65 -3.40 1.30
CA PHE A 74 -12.83 -3.02 0.52
C PHE A 74 -13.90 -2.26 1.29
N ILE A 75 -13.64 -1.90 2.55
CA ILE A 75 -14.52 -1.02 3.31
C ILE A 75 -14.47 0.38 2.64
N PRO A 76 -15.57 0.88 2.06
CA PRO A 76 -15.54 2.14 1.32
C PRO A 76 -15.05 3.28 2.21
N GLY A 77 -14.05 4.01 1.75
CA GLY A 77 -13.50 5.14 2.50
C GLY A 77 -12.61 4.76 3.68
N LYS A 78 -12.14 3.50 3.74
CA LYS A 78 -11.18 3.05 4.74
C LYS A 78 -9.99 4.00 4.82
N VAL A 79 -9.76 4.52 6.02
CA VAL A 79 -8.53 5.22 6.39
C VAL A 79 -7.46 4.15 6.65
N LEU A 80 -6.36 4.20 5.92
CA LEU A 80 -5.22 3.31 6.09
C LEU A 80 -4.40 3.76 7.32
N PHE A 81 -4.12 5.06 7.39
CA PHE A 81 -3.47 5.71 8.53
C PHE A 81 -3.75 7.21 8.50
N SER A 82 -3.40 7.89 9.58
CA SER A 82 -3.48 9.35 9.67
C SER A 82 -2.16 9.94 10.15
N ILE A 83 -1.88 11.16 9.74
CA ILE A 83 -0.69 11.92 10.09
C ILE A 83 -1.14 13.19 10.81
N VAL A 84 -0.49 13.49 11.93
CA VAL A 84 -0.50 14.82 12.55
C VAL A 84 0.85 15.44 12.20
N PRO A 85 0.94 16.40 11.26
CA PRO A 85 2.20 17.07 10.93
C PRO A 85 2.65 18.00 12.07
N GLY A 86 3.92 18.38 12.06
CA GLY A 86 4.52 19.31 13.04
C GLY A 86 5.70 18.72 13.81
N GLU A 87 6.38 19.56 14.59
CA GLU A 87 7.54 19.17 15.42
C GLU A 87 7.23 18.07 16.43
N HIS A 88 5.99 18.06 16.96
CA HIS A 88 5.45 17.00 17.83
C HIS A 88 4.50 16.06 17.06
N GLY A 89 4.65 16.00 15.75
CA GLY A 89 3.79 15.25 14.85
C GLY A 89 3.88 13.73 15.04
N THR A 90 2.83 13.04 14.62
CA THR A 90 2.68 11.58 14.81
C THR A 90 2.04 10.91 13.61
N VAL A 91 2.47 9.68 13.32
CA VAL A 91 1.79 8.76 12.40
C VAL A 91 0.95 7.80 13.24
N LYS A 92 -0.36 7.78 13.00
CA LYS A 92 -1.32 6.93 13.71
C LYS A 92 -1.96 5.92 12.78
N ALA A 93 -2.00 4.66 13.19
CA ALA A 93 -2.69 3.59 12.49
C ALA A 93 -3.28 2.58 13.48
N ASN A 94 -4.57 2.30 13.37
CA ASN A 94 -5.31 1.48 14.33
C ASN A 94 -5.10 1.98 15.77
N ARG A 95 -4.50 1.16 16.64
CA ARG A 95 -4.17 1.50 18.04
C ARG A 95 -2.68 1.85 18.25
N ARG A 96 -1.94 2.08 17.16
CA ARG A 96 -0.50 2.38 17.20
C ARG A 96 -0.28 3.82 16.80
N GLU A 97 0.66 4.45 17.48
CA GLU A 97 1.06 5.83 17.27
C GLU A 97 2.59 5.90 17.32
N VAL A 98 3.17 6.56 16.33
CA VAL A 98 4.62 6.72 16.20
C VAL A 98 4.93 8.20 16.05
N PRO A 99 5.67 8.82 16.99
CA PRO A 99 6.18 10.17 16.82
C PRO A 99 7.08 10.26 15.58
N ILE A 100 6.89 11.28 14.73
CA ILE A 100 7.67 11.44 13.49
C ILE A 100 9.16 11.54 13.80
N LYS A 101 9.53 12.25 14.88
CA LYS A 101 10.92 12.36 15.35
C LYS A 101 11.54 11.03 15.78
N ASN A 102 10.72 10.04 16.16
CA ASN A 102 11.21 8.71 16.52
C ASN A 102 11.34 7.77 15.30
N ILE A 103 10.94 8.19 14.11
CA ILE A 103 11.09 7.38 12.89
C ILE A 103 12.57 7.39 12.48
N ARG A 104 13.17 6.19 12.44
CA ARG A 104 14.50 5.95 11.89
C ARG A 104 14.42 5.64 10.40
N ASN A 105 13.39 4.89 10.01
CA ASN A 105 13.17 4.48 8.63
C ASN A 105 11.68 4.23 8.36
N ILE A 106 11.22 4.47 7.14
CA ILE A 106 9.87 4.20 6.68
C ILE A 106 9.92 3.69 5.24
N ASP A 107 9.29 2.54 4.98
CA ASP A 107 9.28 1.89 3.66
C ASP A 107 7.92 1.27 3.35
N LEU A 108 7.59 1.14 2.07
CA LEU A 108 6.51 0.28 1.61
C LEU A 108 7.10 -1.09 1.24
N VAL A 109 6.72 -2.13 1.98
CA VAL A 109 7.31 -3.47 1.85
C VAL A 109 6.22 -4.49 1.52
N ARG A 110 6.43 -5.25 0.44
CA ARG A 110 5.53 -6.34 0.07
C ARG A 110 5.72 -7.54 0.98
N ASN A 111 4.62 -8.03 1.54
CA ASN A 111 4.62 -9.29 2.26
C ASN A 111 4.67 -10.45 1.25
N PRO A 112 5.68 -11.35 1.31
CA PRO A 112 5.85 -12.41 0.31
C PRO A 112 4.77 -13.49 0.39
N LEU A 113 4.07 -13.62 1.53
CA LEU A 113 3.08 -14.68 1.74
C LEU A 113 1.69 -14.28 1.24
N ASN A 114 1.25 -13.06 1.52
CA ASN A 114 -0.08 -12.59 1.14
C ASN A 114 -0.07 -11.50 0.06
N LEU A 115 1.12 -11.11 -0.42
CA LEU A 115 1.35 -10.14 -1.49
C LEU A 115 0.74 -8.75 -1.24
N ILE A 116 0.41 -8.44 0.02
CA ILE A 116 -0.05 -7.12 0.45
C ILE A 116 1.15 -6.26 0.80
N ASN A 117 1.13 -5.02 0.32
CA ASN A 117 2.05 -3.98 0.73
C ASN A 117 1.71 -3.50 2.15
N ASP A 118 2.71 -3.53 3.03
CA ASP A 118 2.64 -2.96 4.37
C ASP A 118 3.59 -1.74 4.41
N ILE A 119 3.14 -0.62 4.98
CA ILE A 119 4.07 0.43 5.40
C ILE A 119 4.77 -0.06 6.66
N VAL A 120 6.09 -0.14 6.62
CA VAL A 120 6.94 -0.56 7.72
C VAL A 120 7.68 0.65 8.25
N ILE A 121 7.40 1.02 9.50
CA ILE A 121 8.06 2.09 10.22
C ILE A 121 9.02 1.44 11.23
N GLU A 122 10.30 1.72 11.10
CA GLU A 122 11.32 1.39 12.09
C GLU A 122 11.65 2.61 12.91
N THR A 123 11.68 2.46 14.23
CA THR A 123 11.94 3.55 15.15
C THR A 123 13.34 3.50 15.75
N TYR A 124 13.78 4.59 16.37
CA TYR A 124 15.08 4.63 17.07
C TYR A 124 15.10 3.78 18.35
N ASP A 125 13.93 3.47 18.94
CA ASP A 125 13.78 2.50 20.03
C ASP A 125 13.62 1.04 19.55
N ASP A 126 14.10 0.73 18.34
CA ASP A 126 14.11 -0.60 17.70
C ASP A 126 12.75 -1.30 17.58
N LYS A 127 11.66 -0.54 17.62
CA LYS A 127 10.32 -1.06 17.34
C LYS A 127 10.05 -1.04 15.84
N LYS A 128 9.35 -2.07 15.37
CA LYS A 128 8.83 -2.14 14.00
C LYS A 128 7.30 -2.09 14.01
N VAL A 129 6.74 -1.06 13.40
CA VAL A 129 5.30 -0.88 13.23
C VAL A 129 4.94 -1.17 11.79
N LYS A 130 3.95 -2.05 11.58
CA LYS A 130 3.43 -2.38 10.26
C LYS A 130 2.01 -1.87 10.10
N ILE A 131 1.75 -1.17 9.00
CA ILE A 131 0.44 -0.62 8.63
C ILE A 131 0.06 -1.25 7.30
N ARG A 132 -1.05 -1.98 7.29
CA ARG A 132 -1.50 -2.69 6.09
C ARG A 132 -2.17 -1.73 5.12
N THR A 133 -1.69 -1.67 3.88
CA THR A 133 -2.30 -0.83 2.84
C THR A 133 -3.37 -1.57 2.03
N TYR A 134 -3.41 -2.90 2.13
CA TYR A 134 -4.31 -3.77 1.34
C TYR A 134 -4.14 -3.58 -0.17
N ASN A 135 -2.94 -3.17 -0.61
CA ASN A 135 -2.65 -2.77 -1.99
C ASN A 135 -3.52 -1.61 -2.49
N LEU A 136 -4.04 -0.78 -1.58
CA LEU A 136 -4.82 0.41 -1.91
C LEU A 136 -3.97 1.69 -1.94
N LEU A 137 -2.67 1.54 -1.75
CA LEU A 137 -1.67 2.59 -1.84
C LEU A 137 -0.54 2.06 -2.72
N ASP A 138 -0.23 2.76 -3.81
CA ASP A 138 0.91 2.44 -4.67
C ASP A 138 2.19 3.11 -4.18
N ASP A 139 3.30 2.77 -4.85
CA ASP A 139 4.64 3.23 -4.45
C ASP A 139 4.79 4.76 -4.62
N CYS A 140 4.20 5.36 -5.66
CA CYS A 140 4.33 6.79 -5.94
C CYS A 140 3.48 7.61 -4.96
N ASP A 141 2.22 7.21 -4.75
CA ASP A 141 1.34 7.77 -3.72
C ASP A 141 2.00 7.72 -2.34
N PHE A 142 2.59 6.57 -1.98
CA PHE A 142 3.32 6.40 -0.73
C PHE A 142 4.48 7.38 -0.61
N GLN A 143 5.33 7.48 -1.63
CA GLN A 143 6.48 8.37 -1.61
C GLN A 143 6.05 9.83 -1.48
N ILE A 144 5.05 10.27 -2.23
CA ILE A 144 4.51 11.64 -2.17
C ILE A 144 3.98 11.96 -0.76
N ILE A 145 3.23 11.04 -0.15
CA ILE A 145 2.67 11.24 1.20
C ILE A 145 3.77 11.38 2.24
N VAL A 146 4.77 10.49 2.21
CA VAL A 146 5.89 10.55 3.16
C VAL A 146 6.68 11.84 2.94
N ASP A 147 6.98 12.18 1.69
CA ASP A 147 7.77 13.36 1.35
C ASP A 147 7.09 14.67 1.71
N GLN A 148 5.77 14.75 1.53
CA GLN A 148 5.02 15.97 1.80
C GLN A 148 4.70 16.18 3.28
N PHE A 149 4.41 15.12 4.03
CA PHE A 149 3.80 15.24 5.37
C PHE A 149 4.63 14.67 6.52
N ILE A 150 5.62 13.82 6.23
CA ILE A 150 6.46 13.17 7.25
C ILE A 150 7.89 13.69 7.18
N PHE A 151 8.49 13.68 5.98
CA PHE A 151 9.85 14.12 5.71
C PHE A 151 10.25 15.47 6.33
N PRO A 152 9.43 16.55 6.25
CA PRO A 152 9.77 17.83 6.89
C PRO A 152 10.16 17.71 8.36
N TYR A 153 9.48 16.82 9.10
CA TYR A 153 9.58 16.71 10.54
C TYR A 153 10.46 15.54 11.00
N LEU A 154 11.05 14.79 10.06
CA LEU A 154 12.02 13.74 10.37
C LEU A 154 13.28 14.32 11.02
N THR A 155 14.01 13.47 11.73
CA THR A 155 15.38 13.78 12.16
C THR A 155 16.32 13.90 10.96
N GLU A 156 17.45 14.62 11.12
CA GLU A 156 18.41 14.80 10.02
C GLU A 156 18.90 13.45 9.46
N ASN A 157 19.19 12.48 10.32
CA ASN A 157 19.60 11.15 9.91
C ASN A 157 18.50 10.42 9.12
N ALA A 158 17.24 10.48 9.57
CA ALA A 158 16.13 9.85 8.87
C ALA A 158 15.83 10.55 7.53
N ARG A 159 15.99 11.87 7.42
CA ARG A 159 15.91 12.60 6.14
C ARG A 159 16.97 12.10 5.15
N LYS A 160 18.23 11.98 5.59
CA LYS A 160 19.30 11.40 4.76
C LYS A 160 19.00 9.97 4.32
N VAL A 161 18.35 9.17 5.17
CA VAL A 161 17.91 7.80 4.81
C VAL A 161 16.82 7.84 3.75
N TRP A 162 15.84 8.71 3.91
CA TRP A 162 14.73 8.89 2.95
C TRP A 162 15.22 9.39 1.59
N ASP A 163 16.10 10.39 1.57
CA ASP A 163 16.64 10.98 0.34
C ASP A 163 17.43 9.99 -0.52
N ARG A 164 18.00 8.93 0.08
CA ARG A 164 18.67 7.86 -0.67
C ARG A 164 17.71 6.90 -1.37
N LYS A 165 16.42 6.94 -1.05
CA LYS A 165 15.42 5.96 -1.49
C LYS A 165 14.41 6.55 -2.47
N ILE A 166 14.02 7.79 -2.26
CA ILE A 166 13.03 8.48 -3.08
C ILE A 166 13.58 8.78 -4.48
N ASP A 167 12.77 8.52 -5.50
CA ASP A 167 13.10 8.84 -6.90
C ASP A 167 12.29 10.05 -7.35
N LEU A 168 12.81 11.25 -7.08
CA LEU A 168 12.14 12.51 -7.42
C LEU A 168 11.96 12.69 -8.93
N ASP A 169 12.83 12.11 -9.76
CA ASP A 169 12.70 12.18 -11.22
C ASP A 169 11.54 11.33 -11.73
N LYS A 170 11.35 10.14 -11.16
CA LYS A 170 10.18 9.30 -11.43
C LYS A 170 8.89 10.00 -11.00
N LEU A 171 8.84 10.52 -9.77
CA LEU A 171 7.66 11.22 -9.25
C LEU A 171 7.30 12.48 -10.08
N ARG A 172 8.30 13.20 -10.59
CA ARG A 172 8.07 14.33 -11.50
C ARG A 172 7.47 13.87 -12.83
N LYS A 173 7.91 12.73 -13.38
CA LYS A 173 7.44 12.22 -14.67
C LYS A 173 6.06 11.58 -14.61
N GLU A 174 5.80 10.81 -13.56
CA GLU A 174 4.57 10.00 -13.43
C GLU A 174 3.43 10.80 -12.76
N ASP A 175 3.76 11.63 -11.76
CA ASP A 175 2.77 12.30 -10.90
C ASP A 175 2.86 13.83 -10.90
N ASN A 176 3.76 14.40 -11.72
CA ASN A 176 4.08 15.84 -11.72
C ASN A 176 4.44 16.39 -10.33
N TYR A 177 4.98 15.53 -9.46
CA TYR A 177 5.35 15.91 -8.12
C TYR A 177 6.69 16.65 -8.12
N VAL A 178 6.72 17.78 -7.42
CA VAL A 178 7.94 18.53 -7.12
C VAL A 178 7.97 18.75 -5.61
N ARG A 179 9.01 18.24 -4.96
CA ARG A 179 9.25 18.49 -3.54
C ARG A 179 9.32 20.00 -3.31
N ARG A 180 8.51 20.50 -2.38
CA ARG A 180 8.54 21.92 -1.99
C ARG A 180 9.74 22.16 -1.09
N ASP A 181 10.35 23.34 -1.16
CA ASP A 181 11.34 23.72 -0.15
C ASP A 181 10.65 23.84 1.21
N HIS A 182 11.13 23.07 2.18
CA HIS A 182 10.61 23.11 3.54
C HIS A 182 11.52 24.05 4.32
N LYS A 183 11.09 25.30 4.50
CA LYS A 183 11.73 26.20 5.47
C LYS A 183 11.44 25.64 6.85
N ILE A 184 12.46 25.10 7.49
CA ILE A 184 12.43 24.79 8.93
C ILE A 184 12.52 26.17 9.61
N GLU A 185 11.40 26.69 10.09
CA GLU A 185 11.39 27.85 11.00
C GLU A 185 11.93 27.45 12.38
#